data_AF-A0A8S3S803-F1
#
_entry.id   AF-A0A8S3S803-F1
#
_cell.length_a   1.000
_cell.length_b   1.000
_cell.length_c   1.000
_cell.angle_alpha   90.00
_cell.angle_beta   90.00
_cell.angle_gamma   90.00
#
_symmetry.space_group_name_H-M   'P 1'
#
loop_
_entity.id
_entity.type
_entity.pdbx_description
1 polymer ?
#
loop_
_entity_poly.entity_id
_entity_poly.type
_entity_poly.pdbx_seq_one_letter_code
_entity_poly.pdbx_strand_id
1 'polypeptide(L)'
;MAPKVKDICNNCNKDVVSNDRALSCSICDKWFHIKCERVPVADYDFLQKSDDSIQWVCKGCKGASQKICKMLTLMHTRQDKIETEVVGLANSLKHCNEKINSVDKNLSQLNENLPKMVSQQISQIIDDKSEEEKREANVIIFGIPETEEGDSKMKDTEFIQGLCSDSLGIDNIAIDEITRLGAKPKKGSGEIQTY
;
A
#
# COMPACT_ATOMS: atom_id res chain seq x y z
N MET A 1 13.13 -36.96 49.74
CA MET A 1 13.63 -36.03 50.78
C MET A 1 13.24 -36.56 52.16
N ALA A 2 14.12 -36.47 53.17
CA ALA A 2 13.81 -36.87 54.55
C ALA A 2 13.17 -35.71 55.34
N PRO A 3 12.24 -35.98 56.29
CA PRO A 3 11.64 -34.94 57.12
C PRO A 3 12.68 -34.27 58.02
N LYS A 4 12.55 -32.95 58.20
CA LYS A 4 13.38 -32.15 59.12
C LYS A 4 12.78 -32.19 60.53
N VAL A 5 13.58 -31.85 61.55
CA VAL A 5 13.37 -32.14 62.99
C VAL A 5 12.09 -31.52 63.62
N LYS A 6 11.18 -30.88 62.86
CA LYS A 6 9.89 -30.35 63.35
C LYS A 6 8.76 -30.38 62.30
N ASP A 7 8.77 -31.34 61.38
CA ASP A 7 7.65 -31.46 60.42
C ASP A 7 6.39 -32.04 61.11
N ILE A 8 5.23 -31.42 60.90
CA ILE A 8 3.95 -31.83 61.52
C ILE A 8 3.03 -32.39 60.44
N CYS A 9 2.36 -33.50 60.74
CA CYS A 9 1.34 -34.05 59.85
C CYS A 9 0.12 -33.14 59.79
N ASN A 10 -0.19 -32.60 58.60
CA ASN A 10 -1.30 -31.66 58.44
C ASN A 10 -2.71 -32.29 58.61
N ASN A 11 -2.83 -33.61 58.74
CA ASN A 11 -4.13 -34.26 58.97
C ASN A 11 -4.37 -34.64 60.44
N CYS A 12 -3.35 -35.12 61.17
CA CYS A 12 -3.49 -35.50 62.58
C CYS A 12 -2.84 -34.53 63.57
N ASN A 13 -2.11 -33.51 63.08
CA ASN A 13 -1.37 -32.51 63.84
C ASN A 13 -0.35 -33.12 64.83
N LYS A 14 0.19 -34.30 64.52
CA LYS A 14 1.28 -34.95 65.27
C LYS A 14 2.59 -34.81 64.52
N ASP A 15 3.69 -34.83 65.25
CA ASP A 15 5.04 -34.77 64.69
C ASP A 15 5.30 -35.95 63.73
N VAL A 16 6.00 -35.67 62.64
CA VAL A 16 6.51 -36.64 61.68
C VAL A 16 7.99 -36.85 62.01
N VAL A 17 8.29 -37.97 62.66
CA VAL A 17 9.68 -38.30 63.03
C VAL A 17 10.39 -39.03 61.88
N SER A 18 11.72 -39.07 61.88
CA SER A 18 12.52 -39.67 60.77
C SER A 18 12.22 -41.15 60.47
N ASN A 19 11.67 -41.89 61.44
CA ASN A 19 11.27 -43.29 61.27
C ASN A 19 9.80 -43.45 60.83
N ASP A 20 9.03 -42.36 60.76
CA ASP A 20 7.65 -42.41 60.31
C ASP A 20 7.59 -42.56 58.78
N ARG A 21 6.65 -43.39 58.33
CA ARG A 21 6.27 -43.42 56.92
C ARG A 21 5.39 -42.22 56.62
N ALA A 22 5.97 -41.21 56.01
CA ALA A 22 5.30 -39.98 55.65
C ALA A 22 5.71 -39.51 54.25
N LEU A 23 4.80 -38.80 53.59
CA LEU A 23 5.00 -38.20 52.28
C LEU A 23 4.82 -36.69 52.37
N SER A 24 5.64 -35.95 51.63
CA SER A 24 5.47 -34.52 51.43
C SER A 24 4.66 -34.28 50.15
N CYS A 25 3.63 -33.44 50.23
CA CYS A 25 2.82 -33.09 49.07
C CYS A 25 3.57 -32.09 48.18
N SER A 26 3.71 -32.38 46.89
CA SER A 26 4.45 -31.51 45.94
C SER A 26 3.80 -30.15 45.63
N ILE A 27 2.62 -29.86 46.18
CA ILE A 27 1.85 -28.64 45.89
C ILE A 27 1.80 -27.72 47.09
N CYS A 28 1.54 -28.26 48.29
CA CYS A 28 1.44 -27.46 49.50
C CYS A 28 2.65 -27.60 50.42
N ASP A 29 3.63 -28.43 50.06
CA ASP A 29 4.85 -28.72 50.80
C ASP A 29 4.63 -29.19 52.25
N LYS A 30 3.43 -29.70 52.54
CA LYS A 30 3.08 -30.23 53.86
C LYS A 30 3.30 -31.73 53.93
N TRP A 31 3.64 -32.20 55.12
CA TRP A 31 3.85 -33.61 55.42
C TRP A 31 2.58 -34.32 55.87
N PHE A 32 2.47 -35.58 55.50
CA PHE A 32 1.36 -36.45 55.86
C PHE A 32 1.85 -37.85 56.18
N HIS A 33 1.49 -38.38 57.36
CA HIS A 33 1.65 -39.81 57.62
C HIS A 33 0.83 -40.61 56.61
N ILE A 34 1.39 -41.70 56.07
CA ILE A 34 0.68 -42.54 55.08
C ILE A 34 -0.65 -43.08 55.63
N LYS A 35 -0.72 -43.36 56.93
CA LYS A 35 -1.94 -43.82 57.61
C LYS A 35 -3.01 -42.74 57.64
N CYS A 36 -2.61 -41.49 57.87
CA CYS A 36 -3.53 -40.36 57.94
C CYS A 36 -4.14 -40.05 56.58
N GLU A 37 -3.40 -40.28 55.49
CA GLU A 37 -3.95 -40.15 54.13
C GLU A 37 -4.43 -41.47 53.50
N ARG A 38 -4.43 -42.56 54.25
CA ARG A 38 -4.82 -43.91 53.79
C ARG A 38 -4.07 -44.36 52.53
N VAL A 39 -2.78 -44.02 52.44
CA VAL A 39 -1.88 -44.48 51.38
C VAL A 39 -1.43 -45.90 51.72
N PRO A 40 -1.65 -46.90 50.85
CA PRO A 40 -1.16 -48.26 51.05
C PRO A 40 0.36 -48.29 51.21
N VAL A 41 0.86 -49.22 52.04
CA VAL A 41 2.30 -49.41 52.25
C VAL A 41 3.02 -49.73 50.93
N ALA A 42 2.41 -50.56 50.07
CA ALA A 42 2.97 -50.90 48.77
C ALA A 42 3.17 -49.67 47.88
N ASP A 43 2.21 -48.73 47.88
CA ASP A 43 2.29 -47.49 47.10
C ASP A 43 3.37 -46.56 47.65
N TYR A 44 3.51 -46.49 48.99
CA TYR A 44 4.61 -45.75 49.63
C TYR A 44 5.98 -46.32 49.25
N ASP A 45 6.14 -47.63 49.34
CA ASP A 45 7.39 -48.31 49.00
C ASP A 45 7.73 -48.15 47.51
N PHE A 46 6.71 -48.13 46.64
CA PHE A 46 6.85 -47.82 45.21
C PHE A 46 7.30 -46.38 44.98
N LEU A 47 6.65 -45.40 45.62
CA LEU A 47 7.00 -43.99 45.51
C LEU A 47 8.43 -43.72 46.02
N GLN A 48 8.87 -44.43 47.06
CA GLN A 48 10.23 -44.30 47.59
C GLN A 48 11.31 -44.87 46.65
N LYS A 49 10.95 -45.86 45.82
CA LYS A 49 11.83 -46.48 44.83
C LYS A 49 11.79 -45.80 43.46
N SER A 50 10.78 -44.96 43.24
CA SER A 50 10.60 -44.25 41.97
C SER A 50 11.53 -43.04 41.91
N ASP A 51 11.94 -42.66 40.70
CA ASP A 51 12.68 -41.43 40.48
C ASP A 51 11.78 -40.18 40.69
N ASP A 52 12.36 -38.99 40.64
CA ASP A 52 11.69 -37.69 40.79
C ASP A 52 10.58 -37.41 39.74
N SER A 53 10.33 -38.35 38.82
CA SER A 53 9.25 -38.32 37.84
C SER A 53 7.85 -38.51 38.45
N ILE A 54 7.74 -39.13 39.62
CA ILE A 54 6.45 -39.39 40.27
C ILE A 54 6.31 -38.52 41.52
N GLN A 55 5.41 -37.55 41.46
CA GLN A 55 5.10 -36.67 42.57
C GLN A 55 3.82 -37.07 43.31
N TRP A 56 3.89 -37.12 44.63
CA TRP A 56 2.71 -37.38 45.46
C TRP A 56 1.97 -36.09 45.80
N VAL A 57 0.64 -36.14 45.70
CA VAL A 57 -0.26 -35.00 45.98
C VAL A 57 -1.31 -35.44 47.01
N CYS A 58 -1.48 -34.66 48.08
CA CYS A 58 -2.46 -34.95 49.12
C CYS A 58 -3.91 -34.81 48.61
N LYS A 59 -4.90 -35.36 49.33
CA LYS A 59 -6.30 -35.32 48.88
C LYS A 59 -6.84 -33.89 48.73
N GLY A 60 -6.43 -32.99 49.62
CA GLY A 60 -6.81 -31.57 49.55
C GLY A 60 -6.30 -30.88 48.29
N CYS A 61 -5.07 -31.21 47.85
CA CYS A 61 -4.48 -30.61 46.66
C CYS A 61 -4.91 -31.30 45.37
N LYS A 62 -5.31 -32.59 45.40
CA LYS A 62 -5.71 -33.36 44.20
C LYS A 62 -6.84 -32.70 43.42
N GLY A 63 -7.84 -32.15 44.11
CA GLY A 63 -8.94 -31.44 43.45
C GLY A 63 -8.52 -30.10 42.86
N ALA A 64 -7.67 -29.35 43.57
CA ALA A 64 -7.14 -28.07 43.11
C ALA A 64 -6.22 -28.24 41.90
N SER A 65 -5.30 -29.21 41.95
CA SER A 65 -4.35 -29.49 40.87
C SER A 65 -5.03 -29.89 39.57
N GLN A 66 -6.06 -30.74 39.64
CA GLN A 66 -6.84 -31.10 38.46
C GLN A 66 -7.55 -29.90 37.82
N LYS A 67 -8.10 -28.98 38.63
CA LYS A 67 -8.72 -27.75 38.13
C LYS A 67 -7.69 -26.83 37.50
N ILE A 68 -6.53 -26.66 38.13
CA ILE A 68 -5.43 -25.84 37.61
C ILE A 68 -4.92 -26.42 36.30
N CYS A 69 -4.67 -27.73 36.20
CA CYS A 69 -4.25 -28.37 34.95
C CYS A 69 -5.26 -28.14 33.82
N LYS A 70 -6.56 -28.32 34.08
CA LYS A 70 -7.61 -28.03 33.09
C LYS A 70 -7.61 -26.57 32.64
N MET A 71 -7.46 -25.65 33.59
CA MET A 71 -7.36 -24.22 33.29
C MET A 71 -6.12 -23.91 32.46
N LEU A 72 -4.97 -24.50 32.79
CA LEU A 72 -3.72 -24.32 32.07
C LEU A 72 -3.80 -24.86 30.64
N THR A 73 -4.40 -26.04 30.44
CA THR A 73 -4.66 -26.58 29.11
C THR A 73 -5.55 -25.65 28.30
N LEU A 74 -6.65 -25.15 28.88
CA LEU A 74 -7.53 -24.21 28.21
C LEU A 74 -6.82 -22.89 27.86
N MET A 75 -6.00 -22.38 28.78
CA MET A 75 -5.21 -21.18 28.57
C MET A 75 -4.21 -21.38 27.44
N HIS A 76 -3.52 -22.51 27.38
CA HIS A 76 -2.60 -22.85 26.30
C HIS A 76 -3.33 -22.87 24.95
N THR A 77 -4.48 -23.55 24.85
CA THR A 77 -5.27 -23.56 23.62
C THR A 77 -5.71 -22.16 23.19
N ARG A 78 -6.06 -21.29 24.14
CA ARG A 78 -6.38 -19.89 23.83
C ARG A 78 -5.16 -19.12 23.34
N GLN A 79 -4.00 -19.37 23.92
CA GLN A 79 -2.75 -18.75 23.51
C GLN A 79 -2.37 -19.16 22.09
N ASP A 80 -2.44 -20.45 21.75
CA ASP A 80 -2.18 -20.95 20.39
C ASP A 80 -3.09 -20.30 19.35
N LYS A 81 -4.38 -20.11 19.71
CA LYS A 81 -5.36 -19.44 18.86
C LYS A 81 -5.00 -17.96 18.63
N ILE A 82 -4.65 -17.24 19.70
CA ILE A 82 -4.25 -15.82 19.61
C ILE A 82 -2.99 -15.69 18.75
N GLU A 83 -2.00 -16.56 18.94
CA GLU A 83 -0.76 -16.54 18.14
C GLU A 83 -1.06 -16.78 16.65
N THR A 84 -1.96 -17.71 16.34
CA THR A 84 -2.43 -17.95 14.97
C THR A 84 -3.11 -16.72 14.37
N GLU A 85 -4.00 -16.06 15.13
CA GLU A 85 -4.68 -14.84 14.68
C GLU A 85 -3.70 -13.68 14.47
N VAL A 86 -2.71 -13.50 15.35
CA VAL A 86 -1.66 -12.48 15.22
C VAL A 86 -0.83 -12.69 13.96
N VAL A 87 -0.45 -13.93 13.65
CA VAL A 87 0.25 -14.26 12.39
C VAL A 87 -0.63 -13.95 11.18
N GLY A 88 -1.93 -14.28 11.24
CA GLY A 88 -2.88 -13.95 10.17
C GLY A 88 -3.03 -12.45 9.93
N LEU A 89 -3.09 -11.65 11.00
CA LEU A 89 -3.13 -10.19 10.93
C LEU A 89 -1.84 -9.62 10.33
N ALA A 90 -0.68 -10.13 10.75
CA ALA A 90 0.61 -9.68 10.21
C ALA A 90 0.71 -9.92 8.69
N ASN A 91 0.26 -11.07 8.21
CA ASN A 91 0.21 -11.37 6.77
C ASN A 91 -0.75 -10.44 6.02
N SER A 92 -1.91 -10.15 6.61
CA SER A 92 -2.89 -9.23 6.02
C SER A 92 -2.35 -7.80 5.94
N LEU A 93 -1.62 -7.35 6.97
CA LEU A 93 -0.97 -6.05 7.01
C LEU A 93 0.11 -5.94 5.93
N LYS A 94 0.93 -6.99 5.76
CA LYS A 94 1.92 -7.07 4.68
C LYS A 94 1.27 -6.91 3.29
N HIS A 95 0.19 -7.63 3.04
CA HIS A 95 -0.55 -7.53 1.77
C HIS A 95 -1.16 -6.15 1.55
N CYS A 96 -1.68 -5.53 2.61
CA CYS A 96 -2.20 -4.16 2.55
C CYS A 96 -1.09 -3.16 2.21
N ASN A 97 0.09 -3.30 2.82
CA ASN A 97 1.24 -2.46 2.54
C ASN A 97 1.73 -2.58 1.07
N GLU A 98 1.75 -3.81 0.53
CA GLU A 98 2.06 -4.03 -0.89
C GLU A 98 1.06 -3.32 -1.82
N LYS A 99 -0.24 -3.35 -1.49
CA LYS A 99 -1.27 -2.61 -2.23
C LYS A 99 -1.09 -1.10 -2.11
N ILE A 100 -0.80 -0.58 -0.92
CA ILE A 100 -0.54 0.85 -0.70
C ILE A 100 0.63 1.31 -1.57
N ASN A 101 1.74 0.57 -1.58
CA ASN A 101 2.90 0.89 -2.41
C ASN A 101 2.59 0.87 -3.92
N SER A 102 1.71 -0.03 -4.35
CA SER A 102 1.24 -0.08 -5.74
C SER A 102 0.40 1.16 -6.10
N VAL A 103 -0.53 1.55 -5.22
CA VAL A 103 -1.34 2.77 -5.39
C VAL A 103 -0.44 4.02 -5.43
N ASP A 104 0.55 4.10 -4.56
CA ASP A 104 1.48 5.24 -4.48
C ASP A 104 2.32 5.39 -5.77
N LYS A 105 2.78 4.26 -6.33
CA LYS A 105 3.44 4.25 -7.65
C LYS A 105 2.51 4.75 -8.76
N ASN A 106 1.27 4.29 -8.79
CA ASN A 106 0.30 4.71 -9.79
C ASN A 106 -0.03 6.21 -9.66
N LEU A 107 -0.16 6.72 -8.42
CA LEU A 107 -0.34 8.15 -8.16
C LEU A 107 0.85 8.98 -8.64
N SER A 108 2.07 8.51 -8.40
CA SER A 108 3.28 9.18 -8.86
C SER A 108 3.34 9.26 -10.38
N GLN A 109 3.04 8.15 -11.08
CA GLN A 109 2.97 8.12 -12.54
C GLN A 109 1.88 9.05 -13.08
N LEU A 110 0.71 9.07 -12.45
CA LEU A 110 -0.38 9.96 -12.83
C LEU A 110 0.03 11.42 -12.65
N ASN A 111 0.68 11.75 -11.53
CA ASN A 111 1.14 13.11 -11.23
C ASN A 111 2.23 13.60 -12.18
N GLU A 112 3.07 12.70 -12.71
CA GLU A 112 4.06 13.05 -13.74
C GLU A 112 3.47 13.19 -15.14
N ASN A 113 2.47 12.38 -15.48
CA ASN A 113 1.89 12.34 -16.82
C ASN A 113 0.81 13.40 -17.03
N LEU A 114 0.05 13.74 -15.97
CA LEU A 114 -1.05 14.69 -16.06
C LEU A 114 -0.59 16.08 -16.54
N PRO A 115 0.48 16.69 -16.00
CA PRO A 115 0.96 17.98 -16.49
C PRO A 115 1.40 17.95 -17.94
N LYS A 116 2.05 16.85 -18.38
CA LYS A 116 2.51 16.69 -19.77
C LYS A 116 1.34 16.65 -20.73
N MET A 117 0.34 15.82 -20.44
CA MET A 117 -0.87 15.72 -21.26
C MET A 117 -1.61 17.06 -21.33
N VAL A 118 -1.76 17.73 -20.18
CA VAL A 118 -2.43 19.04 -20.12
C VAL A 118 -1.64 20.09 -20.89
N SER A 119 -0.31 20.16 -20.73
CA SER A 119 0.52 21.11 -21.47
C SER A 119 0.47 20.90 -22.98
N GLN A 120 0.42 19.65 -23.43
CA GLN A 120 0.34 19.32 -24.85
C GLN A 120 -1.01 19.74 -25.44
N GLN A 121 -2.11 19.48 -24.71
CA GLN A 121 -3.44 19.93 -25.12
C GLN A 121 -3.55 21.45 -25.15
N ILE A 122 -3.02 22.15 -24.14
CA ILE A 122 -3.03 23.62 -24.09
C ILE A 122 -2.22 24.20 -25.25
N SER A 123 -1.01 23.67 -25.53
CA SER A 123 -0.19 24.14 -26.66
C SER A 123 -0.94 24.01 -27.97
N GLN A 124 -1.57 22.86 -28.21
CA GLN A 124 -2.32 22.61 -29.44
C GLN A 124 -3.49 23.60 -29.59
N ILE A 125 -4.24 23.87 -28.52
CA ILE A 125 -5.33 24.85 -28.53
C ILE A 125 -4.81 26.27 -28.81
N ILE A 126 -3.67 26.66 -28.23
CA ILE A 126 -3.06 27.97 -28.47
C ILE A 126 -2.62 28.11 -29.93
N ASP A 127 -1.94 27.09 -30.47
CA ASP A 127 -1.46 27.09 -31.85
C ASP A 127 -2.62 27.17 -32.84
N ASP A 128 -3.68 26.37 -32.63
CA ASP A 128 -4.89 26.38 -33.45
C ASP A 128 -5.58 27.74 -33.41
N LYS A 129 -5.70 28.37 -32.23
CA LYS A 129 -6.31 29.69 -32.07
C LYS A 129 -5.49 30.81 -32.71
N SER A 130 -4.16 30.76 -32.56
CA SER A 130 -3.26 31.71 -33.21
C SER A 130 -3.34 31.61 -34.75
N GLU A 131 -3.42 30.39 -35.31
CA GLU A 131 -3.57 30.21 -36.75
C GLU A 131 -4.94 30.67 -37.27
N GLU A 132 -6.00 30.51 -36.48
CA GLU A 132 -7.34 31.05 -36.78
C GLU A 132 -7.29 32.58 -36.85
N GLU A 133 -6.76 33.25 -35.82
CA GLU A 133 -6.65 34.71 -35.74
C GLU A 133 -5.84 35.31 -36.91
N LYS A 134 -4.73 34.67 -37.30
CA LYS A 134 -3.93 35.11 -38.46
C LYS A 134 -4.68 35.02 -39.78
N ARG A 135 -5.70 34.16 -39.89
CA ARG A 135 -6.44 33.91 -41.14
C ARG A 135 -7.75 34.68 -41.20
N GLU A 136 -8.31 35.11 -40.07
CA GLU A 136 -9.56 35.88 -40.02
C GLU A 136 -9.48 37.19 -40.82
N ALA A 137 -8.30 37.84 -40.87
CA ALA A 137 -8.09 39.06 -41.64
C ALA A 137 -7.67 38.83 -43.10
N ASN A 138 -7.44 37.57 -43.50
CA ASN A 138 -6.93 37.25 -44.83
C ASN A 138 -8.08 37.03 -45.81
N VAL A 139 -8.02 37.73 -46.95
CA VAL A 139 -8.98 37.60 -48.04
C VAL A 139 -8.29 37.00 -49.25
N ILE A 140 -8.84 35.92 -49.80
CA ILE A 140 -8.36 35.31 -51.05
C ILE A 140 -9.24 35.78 -52.20
N ILE A 141 -8.64 36.46 -53.17
CA ILE A 141 -9.34 36.97 -54.35
C ILE A 141 -8.92 36.14 -55.56
N PHE A 142 -9.88 35.51 -56.22
CA PHE A 142 -9.67 34.71 -57.42
C PHE A 142 -9.93 35.52 -58.69
N GLY A 143 -9.27 35.14 -59.80
CA GLY A 143 -9.53 35.71 -61.12
C GLY A 143 -8.88 37.07 -61.37
N ILE A 144 -7.90 37.48 -60.56
CA ILE A 144 -7.13 38.71 -60.82
C ILE A 144 -6.21 38.47 -62.03
N PRO A 145 -6.27 39.32 -63.08
CA PRO A 145 -5.37 39.23 -64.23
C PRO A 145 -3.89 39.25 -63.81
N GLU A 146 -3.02 38.52 -64.53
CA GLU A 146 -1.57 38.58 -64.27
C GLU A 146 -0.99 39.93 -64.73
N THR A 147 -0.13 40.53 -63.90
CA THR A 147 0.63 41.73 -64.24
C THR A 147 2.02 41.35 -64.78
N GLU A 148 2.44 41.95 -65.90
CA GLU A 148 3.78 41.78 -66.47
C GLU A 148 4.90 42.22 -65.49
N GLU A 149 6.11 41.68 -65.65
CA GLU A 149 7.24 41.85 -64.73
C GLU A 149 7.56 43.33 -64.44
N GLY A 150 7.42 43.74 -63.17
CA GLY A 150 7.70 45.09 -62.68
C GLY A 150 6.51 45.70 -61.91
N ASP A 151 6.71 45.97 -60.62
CA ASP A 151 5.75 46.59 -59.68
C ASP A 151 4.38 45.88 -59.51
N SER A 152 4.37 44.54 -59.54
CA SER A 152 3.14 43.74 -59.34
C SER A 152 2.40 44.10 -58.04
N LYS A 153 3.10 44.32 -56.92
CA LYS A 153 2.43 44.65 -55.65
C LYS A 153 1.66 45.97 -55.71
N MET A 154 2.21 47.00 -56.35
CA MET A 154 1.56 48.30 -56.43
C MET A 154 0.32 48.25 -57.32
N LYS A 155 0.44 47.60 -58.49
CA LYS A 155 -0.69 47.39 -59.41
C LYS A 155 -1.79 46.53 -58.79
N ASP A 156 -1.43 45.50 -58.03
CA ASP A 156 -2.39 44.66 -57.32
C ASP A 156 -3.11 45.46 -56.22
N THR A 157 -2.39 46.33 -55.50
CA THR A 157 -2.96 47.22 -54.48
C THR A 157 -3.99 48.16 -55.10
N GLU A 158 -3.62 48.86 -56.19
CA GLU A 158 -4.53 49.78 -56.90
C GLU A 158 -5.75 49.05 -57.46
N PHE A 159 -5.55 47.87 -58.07
CA PHE A 159 -6.65 47.07 -58.58
C PHE A 159 -7.62 46.64 -57.47
N ILE A 160 -7.10 46.18 -56.33
CA ILE A 160 -7.94 45.77 -55.19
C ILE A 160 -8.69 46.97 -54.61
N GLN A 161 -8.03 48.12 -54.44
CA GLN A 161 -8.68 49.35 -53.97
C GLN A 161 -9.79 49.79 -54.92
N GLY A 162 -9.56 49.77 -56.24
CA GLY A 162 -10.57 50.07 -57.24
C GLY A 162 -11.74 49.07 -57.19
N LEU A 163 -11.44 47.77 -57.14
CA LEU A 163 -12.46 46.72 -57.03
C LEU A 163 -13.36 46.93 -55.81
N CYS A 164 -12.78 47.23 -54.65
CA CYS A 164 -13.51 47.45 -53.42
C CYS A 164 -14.31 48.76 -53.42
N SER A 165 -13.76 49.85 -53.95
CA SER A 165 -14.49 51.11 -54.13
C SER A 165 -15.68 50.91 -55.09
N ASP A 166 -15.42 50.37 -56.28
CA ASP A 166 -16.39 50.32 -57.38
C ASP A 166 -17.48 49.26 -57.15
N SER A 167 -17.12 48.10 -56.59
CA SER A 167 -18.05 46.99 -56.41
C SER A 167 -18.67 46.93 -55.01
N LEU A 168 -17.95 47.37 -53.99
CA LEU A 168 -18.38 47.25 -52.59
C LEU A 168 -18.70 48.62 -51.93
N GLY A 169 -18.33 49.75 -52.54
CA GLY A 169 -18.52 51.08 -51.98
C GLY A 169 -17.62 51.38 -50.78
N ILE A 170 -16.43 50.78 -50.74
CA ILE A 170 -15.46 50.97 -49.63
C ILE A 170 -14.27 51.78 -50.14
N ASP A 171 -14.21 53.05 -49.76
CA ASP A 171 -13.25 54.01 -50.32
C ASP A 171 -11.88 54.03 -49.61
N ASN A 172 -11.79 53.51 -48.38
CA ASN A 172 -10.57 53.52 -47.58
C ASN A 172 -10.30 52.12 -47.00
N ILE A 173 -9.42 51.37 -47.66
CA ILE A 173 -8.97 50.06 -47.21
C ILE A 173 -7.49 50.13 -46.86
N ALA A 174 -7.17 49.77 -45.62
CA ALA A 174 -5.81 49.51 -45.19
C ALA A 174 -5.43 48.09 -45.57
N ILE A 175 -4.48 47.94 -46.48
CA ILE A 175 -3.95 46.65 -46.92
C ILE A 175 -2.57 46.49 -46.31
N ASP A 176 -2.39 45.48 -45.46
CA ASP A 176 -1.13 45.24 -44.76
C ASP A 176 -0.12 44.49 -45.64
N GLU A 177 -0.53 43.37 -46.24
CA GLU A 177 0.30 42.59 -47.16
C GLU A 177 -0.51 42.03 -48.32
N ILE A 178 0.08 42.02 -49.53
CA ILE A 178 -0.45 41.34 -50.71
C ILE A 178 0.57 40.31 -51.20
N THR A 179 0.10 39.07 -51.35
CA THR A 179 0.86 37.96 -51.92
C THR A 179 0.03 37.24 -52.97
N ARG A 180 0.56 37.10 -54.19
CA ARG A 180 -0.04 36.23 -55.21
C ARG A 180 0.29 34.78 -54.91
N LEU A 181 -0.74 33.96 -54.71
CA LEU A 181 -0.60 32.52 -54.52
C LEU A 181 -0.42 31.83 -55.87
N GLY A 182 0.58 30.94 -55.97
CA GLY A 182 0.79 30.09 -57.17
C GLY A 182 1.89 30.54 -58.14
N ALA A 183 2.69 31.56 -57.82
CA ALA A 183 3.88 31.88 -58.62
C ALA A 183 4.89 30.71 -58.58
N LYS A 184 5.33 30.23 -59.75
CA LYS A 184 6.40 29.22 -59.83
C LYS A 184 7.68 29.77 -59.15
N PRO A 185 8.36 29.00 -58.27
CA PRO A 185 9.61 29.45 -57.67
C PRO A 185 10.63 29.76 -58.78
N LYS A 186 11.27 30.94 -58.69
CA LYS A 186 12.33 31.33 -59.63
C LYS A 186 13.41 30.25 -59.60
N LYS A 187 13.68 29.63 -60.74
CA LYS A 187 14.79 28.65 -60.90
C LYS A 187 16.10 29.36 -60.57
N GLY A 188 16.62 29.11 -59.36
CA GLY A 188 17.93 29.51 -58.90
C GLY A 188 18.42 28.54 -57.84
N SER A 189 19.18 27.53 -58.29
CA SER A 189 20.09 26.64 -57.54
C SER A 189 19.84 26.42 -56.04
N GLY A 190 19.19 25.30 -55.72
CA GLY A 190 19.22 24.69 -54.39
C GLY A 190 18.65 23.28 -54.48
N GLU A 191 19.50 22.27 -54.32
CA GLU A 191 19.16 20.85 -54.36
C GLU A 191 18.04 20.53 -53.36
N ILE A 192 16.97 19.90 -53.85
CA ILE A 192 15.98 19.24 -53.00
C ILE A 192 16.51 17.84 -52.72
N GLN A 193 17.07 17.63 -51.53
CA GLN A 193 17.20 16.29 -50.96
C GLN A 193 15.82 15.85 -50.47
N THR A 194 15.24 14.86 -51.15
CA THR A 194 14.07 14.12 -50.66
C THR A 194 14.54 13.06 -49.66
N TYR A 195 14.00 13.10 -48.44
CA TYR A 195 13.92 11.97 -47.52
C TYR A 195 12.58 11.26 -47.68
#